data_AF-A0A8J3ZGK7-F1
#
_entry.id   AF-A0A8J3ZGK7-F1
#
_cell.length_a   1.000
_cell.length_b   1.000
_cell.length_c   1.000
_cell.angle_alpha   90.00
_cell.angle_beta   90.00
_cell.angle_gamma   90.00
#
_symmetry.space_group_name_H-M   'P 1'
#
loop_
_entity.id
_entity.type
_entity.pdbx_description
1 polymer ?
#
loop_
_entity_poly.entity_id
_entity_poly.type
_entity_poly.pdbx_seq_one_letter_code
_entity_poly.pdbx_strand_id
1 'polypeptide(L)'
;MLKVIEADPLEVAGWRMVTGELRAEHLPELATDALVRGLDSPSLRILAGQNPADVRDSADLFMHALDELGFTVPAPDEAAWSLARTTAQQIVDGVISPAAGANEIWRSAFHRVEDSGDLRIFVGLASTLDDHPEDPAVIELEIVAAAKELLQRSRPRRWLKLMAQVGRSPLSRTAGENRIELDPADLPIRPELVAEIEAWAAEHLEVLREWPRIGGFESEEQAEVFVQQGERLAAQVQAAVGADYHVEYMPEAVRPPGVKLSSSHRVGTGNREARR
;
A
#
# COMPACT_ATOMS: atom_id res chain seq x y z
N MET A 1 -18.37 -8.50 -18.05
CA MET A 1 -18.03 -7.14 -18.51
C MET A 1 -18.62 -6.17 -17.50
N LEU A 2 -17.87 -5.84 -16.45
CA LEU A 2 -18.27 -4.79 -15.50
C LEU A 2 -18.08 -3.46 -16.23
N LYS A 3 -19.18 -2.74 -16.50
CA LYS A 3 -19.12 -1.34 -16.90
C LYS A 3 -18.40 -0.60 -15.78
N VAL A 4 -17.18 -0.15 -16.03
CA VAL A 4 -16.53 0.84 -15.15
C VAL A 4 -17.37 2.11 -15.33
N ILE A 5 -18.11 2.47 -14.29
CA ILE A 5 -18.78 3.77 -14.24
C ILE A 5 -17.66 4.77 -14.00
N GLU A 6 -17.34 5.56 -15.02
CA GLU A 6 -16.48 6.71 -14.89
C GLU A 6 -17.18 7.65 -13.90
N ALA A 7 -16.61 7.79 -12.69
CA ALA A 7 -17.20 8.61 -11.64
C ALA A 7 -17.25 10.06 -12.10
N ASP A 8 -18.33 10.77 -11.75
CA ASP A 8 -18.45 12.17 -12.12
C ASP A 8 -17.33 12.98 -11.44
N PRO A 9 -16.71 13.99 -12.08
CA PRO A 9 -15.72 14.84 -11.44
C PRO A 9 -16.18 15.45 -10.11
N LEU A 10 -17.49 15.71 -9.94
CA LEU A 10 -18.08 16.21 -8.70
C LEU A 10 -18.10 15.13 -7.61
N GLU A 11 -18.35 13.87 -7.97
CA GLU A 11 -18.28 12.72 -7.08
C GLU A 11 -16.83 12.49 -6.61
N VAL A 12 -15.87 12.55 -7.53
CA VAL A 12 -14.42 12.47 -7.22
C VAL A 12 -13.99 13.60 -6.29
N ALA A 13 -14.52 14.82 -6.48
CA ALA A 13 -14.30 15.93 -5.56
C ALA A 13 -14.88 15.66 -4.16
N GLY A 14 -16.04 14.98 -4.08
CA GLY A 14 -16.60 14.45 -2.83
C GLY A 14 -15.63 13.53 -2.10
N TRP A 15 -14.99 12.60 -2.82
CA TRP A 15 -14.00 11.69 -2.24
C TRP A 15 -12.77 12.45 -1.73
N ARG A 16 -12.22 13.36 -2.54
CA ARG A 16 -11.07 14.20 -2.12
C ARG A 16 -11.38 15.08 -0.92
N MET A 17 -12.63 15.50 -0.76
CA MET A 17 -13.07 16.28 0.40
C MET A 17 -12.98 15.45 1.68
N VAL A 18 -13.55 14.24 1.67
CA VAL A 18 -13.55 13.37 2.87
C VAL A 18 -12.20 12.74 3.18
N THR A 19 -11.29 12.66 2.20
CA THR A 19 -9.89 12.26 2.45
C THR A 19 -8.98 13.44 2.86
N GLY A 20 -9.52 14.68 2.84
CA GLY A 20 -8.80 15.90 3.21
C GLY A 20 -7.82 16.43 2.14
N GLU A 21 -7.96 15.98 0.90
CA GLU A 21 -7.14 16.41 -0.25
C GLU A 21 -7.69 17.65 -0.96
N LEU A 22 -9.00 17.91 -0.84
CA LEU A 22 -9.65 19.07 -1.43
C LEU A 22 -9.85 20.18 -0.39
N ARG A 23 -9.31 21.36 -0.69
CA ARG A 23 -9.53 22.56 0.12
C ARG A 23 -10.85 23.23 -0.26
N ALA A 24 -11.54 23.78 0.74
CA ALA A 24 -12.84 24.44 0.56
C ALA A 24 -12.80 25.62 -0.41
N GLU A 25 -11.64 26.27 -0.58
CA GLU A 25 -11.47 27.42 -1.49
C GLU A 25 -11.68 27.07 -2.98
N HIS A 26 -11.51 25.80 -3.35
CA HIS A 26 -11.71 25.34 -4.73
C HIS A 26 -13.16 24.92 -5.03
N LEU A 27 -14.02 24.81 -4.01
CA LEU A 27 -15.39 24.32 -4.16
C LEU A 27 -16.29 25.22 -5.04
N PRO A 28 -16.19 26.57 -5.00
CA PRO A 28 -16.99 27.41 -5.88
C PRO A 28 -16.71 27.20 -7.38
N GLU A 29 -15.44 26.99 -7.74
CA GLU A 29 -15.04 26.72 -9.13
C GLU A 29 -15.57 25.36 -9.59
N LEU A 30 -15.39 24.32 -8.77
CA LEU A 30 -15.94 22.98 -9.04
C LEU A 30 -17.47 22.99 -9.19
N ALA A 31 -18.17 23.78 -8.37
CA ALA A 31 -19.60 23.95 -8.48
C ALA A 31 -20.01 24.66 -9.78
N THR A 32 -19.23 25.65 -10.21
CA THR A 32 -19.44 26.33 -11.49
C THR A 32 -19.27 25.37 -12.66
N ASP A 33 -18.20 24.57 -12.66
CA ASP A 33 -17.96 23.56 -13.70
C ASP A 33 -19.08 22.50 -13.74
N ALA A 34 -19.58 22.07 -12.58
CA ALA A 34 -20.70 21.15 -12.49
C ALA A 34 -21.99 21.72 -13.10
N LEU A 35 -22.30 23.00 -12.84
CA LEU A 35 -23.43 23.69 -13.46
C LEU A 35 -23.29 23.77 -14.97
N VAL A 36 -22.08 24.06 -15.49
CA VAL A 36 -21.80 24.07 -16.94
C VAL A 36 -21.98 22.69 -17.57
N ARG A 37 -21.64 21.62 -16.85
CA ARG A 37 -21.87 20.23 -17.27
C ARG A 37 -23.34 19.80 -17.18
N GLY A 38 -24.23 20.64 -16.65
CA GLY A 38 -25.67 20.41 -16.59
C GLY A 38 -26.17 19.77 -15.29
N LEU A 39 -25.33 19.64 -14.26
CA LEU A 39 -25.78 19.30 -12.91
C LEU A 39 -26.41 20.54 -12.28
N ASP A 40 -27.58 20.43 -11.67
CA ASP A 40 -28.25 21.57 -11.01
C ASP A 40 -28.87 21.11 -9.70
N SER A 41 -28.53 21.83 -8.63
CA SER A 41 -29.14 21.72 -7.33
C SER A 41 -29.19 23.10 -6.64
N PRO A 42 -30.11 23.34 -5.71
CA PRO A 42 -30.12 24.58 -4.93
C PRO A 42 -28.77 24.86 -4.27
N SER A 43 -28.19 23.87 -3.60
CA SER A 43 -26.93 24.02 -2.87
C SER A 43 -25.74 24.25 -3.81
N LEU A 44 -25.72 23.59 -4.98
CA LEU A 44 -24.68 23.77 -5.99
C LEU A 44 -24.66 25.19 -6.56
N ARG A 45 -25.84 25.78 -6.84
CA ARG A 45 -25.94 27.17 -7.32
C ARG A 45 -25.48 28.19 -6.30
N ILE A 46 -25.80 27.98 -5.03
CA ILE A 46 -25.32 28.85 -3.94
C ILE A 46 -23.81 28.76 -3.85
N LEU A 47 -23.25 27.55 -3.84
CA LEU A 47 -21.82 27.29 -3.76
C LEU A 47 -21.05 27.94 -4.92
N ALA A 48 -21.54 27.83 -6.15
CA ALA A 48 -20.93 28.47 -7.31
C ALA A 48 -20.91 30.00 -7.23
N GLY A 49 -21.85 30.60 -6.49
CA GLY A 49 -21.92 32.04 -6.25
C GLY A 49 -21.08 32.54 -5.07
N GLN A 50 -20.45 31.65 -4.29
CA GLN A 50 -19.66 32.05 -3.13
C GLN A 50 -18.34 32.71 -3.53
N ASN A 51 -17.90 33.68 -2.72
CA ASN A 51 -16.57 34.24 -2.85
C ASN A 51 -15.54 33.22 -2.32
N PRO A 52 -14.52 32.82 -3.09
CA PRO A 52 -13.46 31.90 -2.62
C PRO A 52 -12.70 32.38 -1.38
N ALA A 53 -12.78 33.67 -1.03
CA ALA A 53 -12.20 34.24 0.18
C ALA A 53 -13.08 34.10 1.44
N ASP A 54 -14.34 33.66 1.31
CA ASP A 54 -15.31 33.50 2.40
C ASP A 54 -16.02 32.14 2.32
N VAL A 55 -15.31 31.09 2.75
CA VAL A 55 -15.66 29.67 2.49
C VAL A 55 -16.10 28.91 3.73
N ARG A 56 -16.55 29.63 4.76
CA ARG A 56 -16.86 29.06 6.08
C ARG A 56 -17.87 27.92 6.01
N ASP A 57 -18.82 28.02 5.08
CA ASP A 57 -19.93 27.07 4.90
C ASP A 57 -19.82 26.28 3.58
N SER A 58 -18.74 26.46 2.80
CA SER A 58 -18.61 25.84 1.47
C SER A 58 -18.57 24.32 1.53
N ALA A 59 -17.96 23.77 2.58
CA ALA A 59 -17.90 22.33 2.81
C ALA A 59 -19.30 21.72 3.00
N ASP A 60 -20.11 22.32 3.87
CA ASP A 60 -21.45 21.84 4.18
C ASP A 60 -22.37 21.99 2.96
N LEU A 61 -22.30 23.13 2.25
CA LEU A 61 -23.03 23.34 1.00
C LEU A 61 -22.64 22.32 -0.08
N PHE A 62 -21.36 21.97 -0.17
CA PHE A 62 -20.91 20.96 -1.12
C PHE A 62 -21.46 19.58 -0.80
N MET A 63 -21.44 19.17 0.47
CA MET A 63 -22.01 17.89 0.91
C MET A 63 -23.53 17.85 0.68
N HIS A 64 -24.24 18.95 0.90
CA HIS A 64 -25.66 19.06 0.56
C HIS A 64 -25.91 18.98 -0.95
N ALA A 65 -25.08 19.63 -1.77
CA ALA A 65 -25.20 19.53 -3.22
C ALA A 65 -25.01 18.10 -3.73
N LEU A 66 -24.06 17.34 -3.16
CA LEU A 66 -23.86 15.94 -3.50
C LEU A 66 -25.09 15.09 -3.15
N ASP A 67 -25.65 15.27 -1.95
CA ASP A 67 -26.88 14.57 -1.52
C ASP A 67 -28.09 14.90 -2.41
N GLU A 68 -28.30 16.19 -2.71
CA GLU A 68 -29.38 16.66 -3.61
C GLU A 68 -29.28 16.06 -5.02
N LEU A 69 -28.06 15.85 -5.51
CA LEU A 69 -27.77 15.24 -6.82
C LEU A 69 -27.77 13.71 -6.78
N GLY A 70 -27.94 13.11 -5.60
CA GLY A 70 -27.99 11.65 -5.40
C GLY A 70 -26.61 10.98 -5.35
N PHE A 71 -25.53 11.74 -5.19
CA PHE A 71 -24.20 11.19 -4.96
C PHE A 71 -24.06 10.74 -3.50
N THR A 72 -23.61 9.50 -3.29
CA THR A 72 -23.28 9.00 -1.96
C THR A 72 -21.80 9.18 -1.72
N VAL A 73 -21.44 9.94 -0.68
CA VAL A 73 -20.03 10.08 -0.29
C VAL A 73 -19.69 8.97 0.70
N PRO A 74 -18.77 8.05 0.35
CA PRO A 74 -18.43 6.93 1.20
C PRO A 74 -17.54 7.37 2.38
N ALA A 75 -17.27 6.43 3.30
CA ALA A 75 -16.33 6.68 4.40
C ALA A 75 -14.92 7.00 3.87
N PRO A 76 -14.06 7.70 4.62
CA PRO A 76 -12.74 8.12 4.13
C PRO A 76 -11.86 6.98 3.58
N ASP A 77 -11.92 5.79 4.19
CA ASP A 77 -11.21 4.58 3.73
C ASP A 77 -11.67 4.13 2.33
N GLU A 78 -12.98 4.00 2.14
CA GLU A 78 -13.61 3.62 0.86
C GLU A 78 -13.45 4.72 -0.22
N ALA A 79 -13.46 5.99 0.19
CA ALA A 79 -13.19 7.13 -0.68
C ALA A 79 -11.74 7.09 -1.19
N ALA A 80 -10.77 6.83 -0.30
CA ALA A 80 -9.37 6.68 -0.66
C ALA A 80 -9.15 5.51 -1.62
N TRP A 81 -9.83 4.38 -1.40
CA TRP A 81 -9.82 3.25 -2.34
C TRP A 81 -10.41 3.63 -3.71
N SER A 82 -11.52 4.36 -3.73
CA SER A 82 -12.14 4.83 -4.98
C SER A 82 -11.24 5.78 -5.75
N LEU A 83 -10.55 6.69 -5.06
CA LEU A 83 -9.53 7.56 -5.65
C LEU A 83 -8.38 6.76 -6.26
N ALA A 84 -7.83 5.75 -5.54
CA ALA A 84 -6.78 4.89 -6.06
C ALA A 84 -7.20 4.20 -7.37
N ARG A 85 -8.44 3.69 -7.44
CA ARG A 85 -8.98 3.06 -8.64
C ARG A 85 -9.19 4.04 -9.78
N THR A 86 -9.67 5.25 -9.52
CA THR A 86 -9.77 6.31 -10.55
C THR A 86 -8.40 6.69 -11.09
N THR A 87 -7.40 6.86 -10.23
CA THR A 87 -6.02 7.13 -10.66
C THR A 87 -5.45 5.96 -11.47
N ALA A 88 -5.68 4.71 -11.06
CA ALA A 88 -5.27 3.53 -11.82
C ALA A 88 -5.94 3.48 -13.21
N GLN A 89 -7.21 3.87 -13.32
CA GLN A 89 -7.90 3.99 -14.60
C GLN A 89 -7.24 5.05 -15.50
N GLN A 90 -6.93 6.22 -14.94
CA GLN A 90 -6.23 7.30 -15.66
C GLN A 90 -4.83 6.88 -16.15
N ILE A 91 -4.10 6.05 -15.39
CA ILE A 91 -2.83 5.44 -15.82
C ILE A 91 -3.07 4.53 -17.02
N VAL A 92 -4.06 3.64 -16.94
CA VAL A 92 -4.36 2.66 -18.00
C VAL A 92 -4.83 3.33 -19.29
N ASP A 93 -5.60 4.41 -19.18
CA ASP A 93 -6.09 5.18 -20.32
C ASP A 93 -5.05 6.16 -20.88
N GLY A 94 -3.89 6.31 -20.21
CA GLY A 94 -2.83 7.22 -20.62
C GLY A 94 -3.16 8.71 -20.41
N VAL A 95 -4.15 9.01 -19.57
CA VAL A 95 -4.53 10.39 -19.20
C VAL A 95 -3.45 11.03 -18.33
N ILE A 96 -2.82 10.24 -17.45
CA ILE A 96 -1.67 10.63 -16.64
C ILE A 96 -0.51 9.67 -16.89
N SER A 97 0.73 10.13 -16.69
CA SER A 97 1.89 9.22 -16.80
C SER A 97 1.87 8.18 -15.68
N PRO A 98 2.41 6.96 -15.91
CA PRO A 98 2.45 5.94 -14.88
C PRO A 98 3.20 6.41 -13.62
N ALA A 99 4.33 7.10 -13.79
CA ALA A 99 5.10 7.67 -12.68
C ALA A 99 4.29 8.67 -11.83
N ALA A 100 3.52 9.56 -12.48
CA ALA A 100 2.68 10.53 -11.77
C ALA A 100 1.51 9.83 -11.05
N GLY A 101 0.88 8.85 -11.70
CA GLY A 101 -0.22 8.10 -11.11
C GLY A 101 0.19 7.22 -9.94
N ALA A 102 1.35 6.57 -10.00
CA ALA A 102 1.87 5.79 -8.87
C ALA A 102 2.17 6.69 -7.65
N ASN A 103 2.77 7.86 -7.89
CA ASN A 103 3.00 8.87 -6.86
C ASN A 103 1.69 9.40 -6.25
N GLU A 104 0.68 9.62 -7.07
CA GLU A 104 -0.63 10.05 -6.61
C GLU A 104 -1.27 8.97 -5.73
N ILE A 105 -1.32 7.71 -6.17
CA ILE A 105 -1.85 6.59 -5.37
C ILE A 105 -1.13 6.46 -4.03
N TRP A 106 0.20 6.64 -4.01
CA TRP A 106 0.97 6.63 -2.77
C TRP A 106 0.55 7.78 -1.84
N ARG A 107 0.46 9.01 -2.32
CA ARG A 107 0.19 10.19 -1.49
C ARG A 107 -1.27 10.29 -1.01
N SER A 108 -2.22 9.98 -1.88
CA SER A 108 -3.65 10.12 -1.60
C SER A 108 -4.21 8.91 -0.85
N ALA A 109 -3.92 7.69 -1.33
CA ALA A 109 -4.64 6.50 -0.88
C ALA A 109 -3.86 5.61 0.09
N PHE A 110 -2.56 5.37 -0.12
CA PHE A 110 -1.81 4.33 0.60
C PHE A 110 -1.90 4.41 2.14
N HIS A 111 -1.82 5.62 2.69
CA HIS A 111 -1.89 5.84 4.15
C HIS A 111 -3.31 5.89 4.71
N ARG A 112 -4.33 6.04 3.85
CA ARG A 112 -5.72 6.25 4.24
C ARG A 112 -6.58 5.00 4.08
N VAL A 113 -6.14 4.07 3.23
CA VAL A 113 -6.77 2.76 3.09
C VAL A 113 -6.26 1.85 4.21
N GLU A 114 -7.17 1.28 5.01
CA GLU A 114 -6.87 0.37 6.11
C GLU A 114 -6.10 -0.83 5.56
N ASP A 115 -6.71 -1.56 4.62
CA ASP A 115 -6.09 -2.70 3.96
C ASP A 115 -5.34 -2.24 2.70
N SER A 116 -4.10 -1.77 2.83
CA SER A 116 -3.33 -1.17 1.72
C SER A 116 -2.46 -2.15 0.92
N GLY A 117 -2.71 -3.47 1.02
CA GLY A 117 -1.83 -4.49 0.44
C GLY A 117 -1.65 -4.39 -1.07
N ASP A 118 -2.73 -4.07 -1.80
CA ASP A 118 -2.66 -3.84 -3.25
C ASP A 118 -2.07 -2.48 -3.63
N LEU A 119 -1.95 -1.54 -2.69
CA LEU A 119 -1.39 -0.21 -2.94
C LEU A 119 0.13 -0.16 -2.71
N ARG A 120 0.68 -1.10 -1.93
CA ARG A 120 2.12 -1.17 -1.60
C ARG A 120 3.00 -1.29 -2.84
N ILE A 121 2.55 -1.98 -3.89
CA ILE A 121 3.29 -2.12 -5.15
C ILE A 121 3.59 -0.76 -5.80
N PHE A 122 2.64 0.19 -5.75
CA PHE A 122 2.84 1.52 -6.31
C PHE A 122 3.87 2.34 -5.53
N VAL A 123 3.98 2.10 -4.21
CA VAL A 123 5.03 2.71 -3.37
C VAL A 123 6.41 2.21 -3.80
N GLY A 124 6.56 0.89 -3.96
CA GLY A 124 7.83 0.28 -4.38
C GLY A 124 8.27 0.75 -5.78
N LEU A 125 7.34 0.75 -6.75
CA LEU A 125 7.62 1.17 -8.11
C LEU A 125 7.92 2.68 -8.21
N ALA A 126 7.19 3.53 -7.47
CA ALA A 126 7.46 4.97 -7.42
C ALA A 126 8.83 5.27 -6.79
N SER A 127 9.18 4.60 -5.68
CA SER A 127 10.51 4.74 -5.06
C SER A 127 11.61 4.28 -6.01
N THR A 128 11.40 3.18 -6.74
CA THR A 128 12.39 2.67 -7.70
C THR A 128 12.63 3.65 -8.84
N LEU A 129 11.60 4.33 -9.35
CA LEU A 129 11.76 5.39 -10.34
C LEU A 129 12.59 6.58 -9.83
N ASP A 130 12.41 6.94 -8.56
CA ASP A 130 13.15 8.05 -7.94
C ASP A 130 14.62 7.68 -7.66
N ASP A 131 14.87 6.46 -7.18
CA ASP A 131 16.19 6.01 -6.71
C ASP A 131 17.07 5.40 -7.82
N HIS A 132 16.45 4.72 -8.81
CA HIS A 132 17.10 3.87 -9.80
C HIS A 132 16.51 4.03 -11.21
N PRO A 133 16.72 5.21 -11.85
CA PRO A 133 16.11 5.53 -13.15
C PRO A 133 16.86 4.90 -14.33
N GLU A 134 17.60 3.80 -14.15
CA GLU A 134 18.32 3.12 -15.23
C GLU A 134 17.39 2.57 -16.32
N ASP A 135 16.17 2.14 -15.98
CA ASP A 135 15.17 1.61 -16.92
C ASP A 135 13.73 2.07 -16.60
N PRO A 136 13.43 3.39 -16.69
CA PRO A 136 12.13 3.93 -16.27
C PRO A 136 10.98 3.37 -17.11
N ALA A 137 11.23 3.06 -18.39
CA ALA A 137 10.23 2.46 -19.26
C ALA A 137 9.78 1.07 -18.80
N VAL A 138 10.68 0.27 -18.21
CA VAL A 138 10.31 -1.06 -17.67
C VAL A 138 9.43 -0.88 -16.43
N ILE A 139 9.84 0.00 -15.52
CA ILE A 139 9.09 0.26 -14.29
C ILE A 139 7.71 0.88 -14.61
N GLU A 140 7.63 1.78 -15.59
CA GLU A 140 6.35 2.35 -16.04
C GLU A 140 5.41 1.27 -16.63
N LEU A 141 5.93 0.29 -17.36
CA LEU A 141 5.15 -0.86 -17.82
C LEU A 141 4.63 -1.71 -16.65
N GLU A 142 5.44 -1.89 -15.61
CA GLU A 142 5.04 -2.58 -14.38
C GLU A 142 3.95 -1.80 -13.62
N ILE A 143 4.04 -0.46 -13.56
CA ILE A 143 3.00 0.39 -12.97
C ILE A 143 1.69 0.22 -13.74
N VAL A 144 1.73 0.22 -15.08
CA VAL A 144 0.54 0.00 -15.91
C VAL A 144 -0.05 -1.40 -15.67
N ALA A 145 0.79 -2.43 -15.52
CA ALA A 145 0.34 -3.78 -15.21
C ALA A 145 -0.32 -3.85 -13.82
N ALA A 146 0.28 -3.23 -12.79
CA ALA A 146 -0.27 -3.14 -11.44
C ALA A 146 -1.61 -2.39 -11.43
N ALA A 147 -1.73 -1.29 -12.17
CA ALA A 147 -2.98 -0.54 -12.32
C ALA A 147 -4.10 -1.41 -12.93
N LYS A 148 -3.79 -2.19 -13.97
CA LYS A 148 -4.75 -3.14 -14.55
C LYS A 148 -5.20 -4.23 -13.58
N GLU A 149 -4.29 -4.73 -12.75
CA GLU A 149 -4.64 -5.70 -11.70
C GLU A 149 -5.53 -5.05 -10.63
N LEU A 150 -5.18 -3.84 -10.18
CA LEU A 150 -5.94 -3.08 -9.18
C LEU A 150 -7.40 -2.89 -9.59
N LEU A 151 -7.64 -2.57 -10.86
CA LEU A 151 -8.98 -2.34 -11.40
C LEU A 151 -9.86 -3.59 -11.38
N GLN A 152 -9.27 -4.80 -11.36
CA GLN A 152 -9.99 -6.06 -11.23
C GLN A 152 -10.42 -6.36 -9.80
N ARG A 153 -9.90 -5.62 -8.82
CA ARG A 153 -10.22 -5.79 -7.39
C ARG A 153 -11.47 -4.99 -7.02
N SER A 154 -12.39 -5.63 -6.32
CA SER A 154 -13.54 -4.95 -5.70
C SER A 154 -13.17 -4.27 -4.39
N ARG A 155 -12.22 -4.87 -3.65
CA ARG A 155 -11.64 -4.38 -2.40
C ARG A 155 -10.15 -4.69 -2.37
N PRO A 156 -9.34 -3.91 -1.64
CA PRO A 156 -7.93 -4.19 -1.55
C PRO A 156 -7.66 -5.43 -0.68
N ARG A 157 -6.55 -6.11 -0.97
CA ARG A 157 -6.04 -7.23 -0.17
C ARG A 157 -5.50 -6.77 1.17
N ARG A 158 -5.71 -7.61 2.17
CA ARG A 158 -5.09 -7.48 3.49
C ARG A 158 -3.63 -7.87 3.40
N TRP A 159 -2.73 -7.01 3.84
CA TRP A 159 -1.31 -7.33 3.86
C TRP A 159 -0.94 -8.07 5.15
N LEU A 160 -0.42 -9.28 5.03
CA LEU A 160 0.12 -10.07 6.13
C LEU A 160 1.63 -10.16 5.98
N LYS A 161 2.34 -9.68 7.00
CA LYS A 161 3.78 -9.80 7.10
C LYS A 161 4.12 -10.97 8.01
N LEU A 162 4.87 -11.94 7.47
CA LEU A 162 5.54 -13.00 8.22
C LEU A 162 6.99 -12.60 8.50
N MET A 163 7.36 -12.49 9.77
CA MET A 163 8.70 -12.12 10.20
C MET A 163 8.98 -12.71 11.59
N ALA A 164 10.05 -13.48 11.75
CA ALA A 164 10.49 -13.90 13.07
C ALA A 164 10.93 -12.68 13.90
N GLN A 165 10.36 -12.51 15.09
CA GLN A 165 10.65 -11.38 15.98
C GLN A 165 10.68 -11.82 17.45
N VAL A 166 11.64 -11.27 18.21
CA VAL A 166 11.75 -11.55 19.64
C VAL A 166 10.62 -10.88 20.42
N GLY A 167 9.87 -11.68 21.17
CA GLY A 167 8.84 -11.22 22.10
C GLY A 167 7.58 -10.64 21.43
N ARG A 168 7.35 -10.97 20.16
CA ARG A 168 6.19 -10.54 19.36
C ARG A 168 5.66 -11.70 18.54
N SER A 169 4.43 -11.59 18.06
CA SER A 169 3.92 -12.55 17.08
C SER A 169 4.77 -12.52 15.79
N PRO A 170 5.03 -13.69 15.17
CA PRO A 170 5.67 -13.75 13.85
C PRO A 170 4.77 -13.23 12.72
N LEU A 171 3.48 -13.01 12.97
CA LEU A 171 2.53 -12.47 12.00
C LEU A 171 2.02 -11.09 12.43
N SER A 172 1.96 -10.19 11.46
CA SER A 172 1.36 -8.87 11.65
C SER A 172 0.66 -8.38 10.39
N ARG A 173 -0.37 -7.54 10.56
CA ARG A 173 -1.05 -6.81 9.49
C ARG A 173 -0.76 -5.32 9.63
N THR A 174 -0.67 -4.63 8.51
CA THR A 174 -0.75 -3.16 8.49
C THR A 174 -2.19 -2.75 8.23
N ALA A 175 -2.70 -1.85 9.06
CA ALA A 175 -4.02 -1.25 8.99
C ALA A 175 -3.85 0.28 9.00
N GLY A 176 -3.75 0.91 7.84
CA GLY A 176 -3.35 2.31 7.71
C GLY A 176 -1.94 2.56 8.28
N GLU A 177 -1.81 3.47 9.25
CA GLU A 177 -0.54 3.72 9.96
C GLU A 177 -0.23 2.71 11.08
N ASN A 178 -1.22 1.90 11.47
CA ASN A 178 -1.09 0.99 12.60
C ASN A 178 -0.53 -0.36 12.17
N ARG A 179 0.42 -0.89 12.95
CA ARG A 179 0.82 -2.29 12.88
C ARG A 179 0.04 -3.08 13.92
N ILE A 180 -0.72 -4.07 13.47
CA ILE A 180 -1.51 -4.97 14.30
C ILE A 180 -0.78 -6.31 14.38
N GLU A 181 -0.38 -6.73 15.57
CA GLU A 181 0.12 -8.08 15.80
C GLU A 181 -1.05 -9.07 15.76
N LEU A 182 -0.84 -10.22 15.11
CA LEU A 182 -1.87 -11.22 14.91
C LEU A 182 -1.44 -12.53 15.56
N ASP A 183 -2.30 -13.16 16.34
CA ASP A 183 -2.07 -14.56 16.71
C ASP A 183 -2.23 -15.43 15.46
N PRO A 184 -1.24 -16.27 15.06
CA PRO A 184 -1.42 -17.18 13.94
C PRO A 184 -2.64 -18.10 14.07
N ALA A 185 -3.08 -18.40 15.29
CA ALA A 185 -4.26 -19.21 15.56
C ALA A 185 -5.58 -18.49 15.21
N ASP A 186 -5.58 -17.16 15.09
CA ASP A 186 -6.75 -16.37 14.68
C ASP A 186 -6.95 -16.36 13.16
N LEU A 187 -5.98 -16.85 12.39
CA LEU A 187 -6.06 -16.93 10.93
C LEU A 187 -6.71 -18.25 10.48
N PRO A 188 -7.32 -18.29 9.27
CA PRO A 188 -7.88 -19.50 8.69
C PRO A 188 -6.77 -20.44 8.16
N ILE A 189 -5.83 -20.82 9.03
CA ILE A 189 -4.72 -21.73 8.74
C ILE A 189 -4.79 -22.95 9.66
N ARG A 190 -4.14 -24.04 9.26
CA ARG A 190 -4.21 -25.28 10.04
C ARG A 190 -3.35 -25.20 11.32
N PRO A 191 -3.73 -25.85 12.43
CA PRO A 191 -2.95 -25.84 13.67
C PRO A 191 -1.50 -26.33 13.49
N GLU A 192 -1.25 -27.26 12.56
CA GLU A 192 0.10 -27.73 12.27
C GLU A 192 0.96 -26.61 11.66
N LEU A 193 0.37 -25.76 10.81
CA LEU A 193 1.07 -24.61 10.24
C LEU A 193 1.32 -23.53 11.29
N VAL A 194 0.40 -23.33 12.24
CA VAL A 194 0.64 -22.46 13.41
C VAL A 194 1.87 -22.93 14.18
N ALA A 195 1.92 -24.22 14.53
CA ALA A 195 3.06 -24.78 15.25
C ALA A 195 4.38 -24.71 14.47
N GLU A 196 4.35 -24.91 13.14
CA GLU A 196 5.52 -24.74 12.28
C GLU A 196 6.04 -23.29 12.27
N ILE A 197 5.15 -22.31 12.19
CA ILE A 197 5.50 -20.88 12.21
C ILE A 197 6.11 -20.49 13.56
N GLU A 198 5.50 -20.92 14.67
CA GLU A 198 5.99 -20.65 16.02
C GLU A 198 7.35 -21.30 16.28
N ALA A 199 7.53 -22.56 15.86
CA ALA A 199 8.79 -23.28 16.01
C ALA A 199 9.91 -22.61 15.20
N TRP A 200 9.64 -22.25 13.94
CA TRP A 200 10.58 -21.53 13.09
C TRP A 200 10.99 -20.19 13.70
N ALA A 201 10.01 -19.41 14.20
CA ALA A 201 10.30 -18.13 14.84
C ALA A 201 11.13 -18.32 16.12
N ALA A 202 10.77 -19.30 16.96
CA ALA A 202 11.44 -19.61 18.23
C ALA A 202 12.89 -20.04 18.05
N GLU A 203 13.19 -20.87 17.05
CA GLU A 203 14.53 -21.38 16.74
C GLU A 203 15.53 -20.25 16.43
N HIS A 204 15.03 -19.15 15.86
CA HIS A 204 15.87 -18.06 15.34
C HIS A 204 15.88 -16.81 16.23
N LEU A 205 15.22 -16.83 17.39
CA LEU A 205 15.12 -15.65 18.27
C LEU A 205 16.47 -15.14 18.74
N GLU A 206 17.41 -16.05 19.03
CA GLU A 206 18.75 -15.65 19.48
C GLU A 206 19.56 -14.98 18.36
N VAL A 207 19.49 -15.55 17.15
CA VAL A 207 20.18 -15.02 15.96
C VAL A 207 19.61 -13.65 15.57
N LEU A 208 18.32 -13.44 15.78
CA LEU A 208 17.58 -12.21 15.46
C LEU A 208 17.51 -11.22 16.63
N ARG A 209 18.16 -11.51 17.76
CA ARG A 209 18.23 -10.62 18.92
C ARG A 209 18.83 -9.28 18.50
N GLU A 210 18.02 -8.21 18.60
CA GLU A 210 18.40 -6.83 18.23
C GLU A 210 18.71 -6.60 16.73
N TRP A 211 18.24 -7.49 15.84
CA TRP A 211 18.32 -7.28 14.39
C TRP A 211 17.57 -5.99 13.97
N PRO A 212 18.09 -5.18 13.01
CA PRO A 212 19.33 -5.36 12.22
C PRO A 212 20.59 -4.79 12.88
N ARG A 213 20.49 -4.23 14.09
CA ARG A 213 21.60 -3.53 14.77
C ARG A 213 22.68 -4.51 15.23
N ILE A 214 22.29 -5.53 16.00
CA ILE A 214 23.15 -6.57 16.57
C ILE A 214 22.56 -7.95 16.17
N GLY A 215 23.37 -9.01 16.21
CA GLY A 215 22.98 -10.35 15.75
C GLY A 215 23.36 -10.65 14.29
N GLY A 216 22.95 -11.83 13.83
CA GLY A 216 23.24 -12.34 12.48
C GLY A 216 23.67 -13.79 12.46
N PHE A 217 23.50 -14.43 11.31
CA PHE A 217 23.79 -15.85 11.11
C PHE A 217 25.29 -16.13 11.11
N GLU A 218 25.70 -17.33 11.51
CA GLU A 218 27.12 -17.70 11.57
C GLU A 218 27.69 -17.99 10.17
N SER A 219 26.82 -18.39 9.23
CA SER A 219 27.17 -18.66 7.83
C SER A 219 26.07 -18.24 6.86
N GLU A 220 26.43 -18.10 5.58
CA GLU A 220 25.48 -17.89 4.48
C GLU A 220 24.51 -19.06 4.36
N GLU A 221 24.98 -20.30 4.51
CA GLU A 221 24.14 -21.50 4.46
C GLU A 221 23.03 -21.49 5.53
N GLN A 222 23.36 -21.15 6.78
CA GLN A 222 22.34 -21.05 7.85
C GLN A 222 21.32 -19.96 7.55
N ALA A 223 21.79 -18.83 7.02
CA ALA A 223 20.93 -17.73 6.62
C ALA A 223 20.01 -18.09 5.44
N GLU A 224 20.52 -18.82 4.44
CA GLU A 224 19.74 -19.33 3.32
C GLU A 224 18.68 -20.31 3.77
N VAL A 225 19.01 -21.23 4.68
CA VAL A 225 18.04 -22.18 5.25
C VAL A 225 16.92 -21.43 5.97
N PHE A 226 17.25 -20.43 6.79
CA PHE A 226 16.25 -19.60 7.48
C PHE A 226 15.31 -18.89 6.49
N VAL A 227 15.86 -18.32 5.42
CA VAL A 227 15.09 -17.59 4.40
C VAL A 227 14.21 -18.53 3.61
N GLN A 228 14.73 -19.66 3.14
CA GLN A 228 13.95 -20.68 2.41
C GLN A 228 12.81 -21.23 3.26
N GLN A 229 13.04 -21.45 4.56
CA GLN A 229 11.99 -21.88 5.48
C GLN A 229 10.91 -20.80 5.63
N GLY A 230 11.30 -19.54 5.82
CA GLY A 230 10.37 -18.42 5.92
C GLY A 230 9.54 -18.20 4.66
N GLU A 231 10.15 -18.26 3.49
CA GLU A 231 9.47 -18.19 2.18
C GLU A 231 8.48 -19.34 1.99
N ARG A 232 8.89 -20.58 2.34
CA ARG A 232 8.01 -21.75 2.30
C ARG A 232 6.79 -21.53 3.20
N LEU A 233 7.00 -21.06 4.44
CA LEU A 233 5.91 -20.79 5.38
C LEU A 233 4.98 -19.68 4.87
N ALA A 234 5.52 -18.58 4.34
CA ALA A 234 4.71 -17.52 3.75
C ALA A 234 3.87 -18.02 2.57
N ALA A 235 4.42 -18.86 1.70
CA ALA A 235 3.68 -19.47 0.59
C ALA A 235 2.55 -20.40 1.10
N GLN A 236 2.80 -21.16 2.16
CA GLN A 236 1.78 -22.01 2.78
C GLN A 236 0.67 -21.19 3.46
N VAL A 237 1.03 -20.09 4.15
CA VAL A 237 0.06 -19.15 4.71
C VAL A 237 -0.77 -18.54 3.58
N GLN A 238 -0.14 -18.02 2.51
CA GLN A 238 -0.81 -17.42 1.36
C GLN A 238 -1.84 -18.38 0.73
N ALA A 239 -1.46 -19.65 0.56
CA ALA A 239 -2.36 -20.67 0.02
C ALA A 239 -3.57 -20.94 0.93
N ALA A 240 -3.38 -20.86 2.24
CA ALA A 240 -4.44 -21.11 3.23
C ALA A 240 -5.37 -19.90 3.42
N VAL A 241 -4.84 -18.67 3.49
CA VAL A 241 -5.65 -17.46 3.70
C VAL A 241 -6.37 -16.99 2.42
N GLY A 242 -5.92 -17.43 1.25
CA GLY A 242 -6.59 -17.19 -0.03
C GLY A 242 -6.34 -15.80 -0.62
N ALA A 243 -7.11 -15.47 -1.67
CA ALA A 243 -6.87 -14.32 -2.55
C ALA A 243 -7.21 -12.94 -1.94
N ASP A 244 -7.88 -12.93 -0.78
CA ASP A 244 -8.20 -11.71 -0.03
C ASP A 244 -7.00 -11.15 0.74
N TYR A 245 -5.92 -11.92 0.81
CA TYR A 245 -4.71 -11.57 1.51
C TYR A 245 -3.53 -11.56 0.54
N HIS A 246 -2.58 -10.70 0.83
CA HIS A 246 -1.23 -10.75 0.29
C HIS A 246 -0.27 -11.03 1.44
N VAL A 247 0.41 -12.17 1.40
CA VAL A 247 1.38 -12.57 2.41
C VAL A 247 2.78 -12.28 1.91
N GLU A 248 3.54 -11.53 2.70
CA GLU A 248 4.93 -11.16 2.42
C GLU A 248 5.84 -11.73 3.51
N TYR A 249 6.89 -12.43 3.09
CA TYR A 249 7.95 -12.87 3.97
C TYR A 249 8.98 -11.75 4.17
N MET A 250 9.46 -11.58 5.41
CA MET A 250 10.49 -10.62 5.77
C MET A 250 11.60 -11.28 6.59
N PRO A 251 12.87 -10.89 6.38
CA PRO A 251 13.31 -9.65 5.73
C PRO A 251 13.41 -9.69 4.19
N GLU A 252 13.21 -8.52 3.56
CA GLU A 252 13.45 -8.30 2.13
C GLU A 252 14.89 -8.65 1.73
N ALA A 253 15.05 -9.28 0.57
CA ALA A 253 16.36 -9.65 0.02
C ALA A 253 17.09 -8.42 -0.54
N VAL A 254 17.62 -7.55 0.33
CA VAL A 254 18.43 -6.40 -0.12
C VAL A 254 19.77 -6.88 -0.73
N ARG A 255 20.28 -8.04 -0.28
CA ARG A 255 21.38 -8.83 -0.89
C ARG A 255 21.22 -10.29 -0.46
N PRO A 256 21.55 -11.30 -1.28
CA PRO A 256 21.56 -12.68 -0.82
C PRO A 256 22.41 -12.83 0.45
N PRO A 257 21.93 -13.56 1.47
CA PRO A 257 20.66 -14.27 1.56
C PRO A 257 19.45 -13.44 2.07
N GLY A 258 19.59 -12.14 2.31
CA GLY A 258 18.53 -11.23 2.77
C GLY A 258 18.57 -10.93 4.27
N VAL A 259 19.52 -11.54 4.97
CA VAL A 259 19.79 -11.39 6.40
C VAL A 259 21.26 -11.06 6.64
N LYS A 260 21.54 -10.46 7.81
CA LYS A 260 22.90 -10.06 8.20
C LYS A 260 23.67 -11.28 8.70
N LEU A 261 24.92 -11.43 8.27
CA LEU A 261 25.88 -12.37 8.87
C LEU A 261 26.53 -11.73 10.12
N SER A 262 26.83 -12.55 11.12
CA SER A 262 27.50 -12.11 12.34
C SER A 262 28.90 -11.52 12.04
N SER A 263 29.31 -10.52 12.81
CA SER A 263 30.61 -9.84 12.65
C SER A 263 31.82 -10.75 12.87
N SER A 264 31.62 -11.92 13.46
CA SER A 264 32.62 -12.98 13.66
C SER A 264 33.21 -13.51 12.35
N HIS A 265 32.51 -13.33 11.22
CA HIS A 265 32.89 -13.86 9.91
C HIS A 265 33.59 -12.83 8.99
N ARG A 266 33.65 -11.53 9.33
CA ARG A 266 34.41 -10.54 8.53
C ARG A 266 35.92 -10.65 8.67
N VAL A 267 36.41 -11.52 9.55
CA VAL A 267 37.85 -11.79 9.76
C VAL A 267 38.24 -13.05 8.99
N GLY A 268 38.11 -13.04 7.66
CA GLY A 268 38.40 -14.22 6.83
C GLY A 268 39.01 -13.95 5.46
N THR A 269 38.80 -12.77 4.86
CA THR A 269 39.33 -12.44 3.53
C THR A 269 40.20 -11.18 3.49
N GLY A 270 40.61 -10.69 4.67
CA GLY A 270 41.55 -9.59 4.80
C GLY A 270 42.90 -10.05 5.32
N ASN A 271 43.86 -10.17 4.40
CA ASN A 271 45.30 -10.01 4.61
C ASN A 271 46.14 -11.27 4.94
N ARG A 272 46.73 -11.85 3.88
CA ARG A 272 48.13 -12.34 3.87
C ARG A 272 48.59 -12.57 2.42
N GLU A 273 49.19 -11.55 1.82
CA GLU A 273 50.46 -11.75 1.12
C GLU A 273 51.32 -10.51 1.33
N ALA A 274 52.33 -10.69 2.17
CA ALA A 274 53.29 -9.69 2.58
C ALA A 274 54.50 -9.73 1.65
N ARG A 275 55.00 -8.52 1.34
CA ARG A 275 56.43 -8.17 1.29
C ARG A 275 57.38 -9.31 0.88
N ARG A 276 57.91 -9.23 -0.34
CA ARG A 276 59.34 -9.07 -0.63
C ARG A 276 59.52 -8.22 -1.86
#